data_AF-A0A2U8FR38-F1
#
_entry.id   AF-A0A2U8FR38-F1
#
_cell.length_a   1.000
_cell.length_b   1.000
_cell.length_c   1.000
_cell.angle_alpha   90.00
_cell.angle_beta   90.00
_cell.angle_gamma   90.00
#
_symmetry.space_group_name_H-M   'P 1'
#
loop_
_entity.id
_entity.type
_entity.pdbx_description
1 polymer ?
#
loop_
_entity_poly.entity_id
_entity_poly.type
_entity_poly.pdbx_seq_one_letter_code
_entity_poly.pdbx_strand_id
1 'polypeptide(L)' 'MSDVLWTALALVLVFEGLMPAINPGGWRRMFEQLMRFDDEQIRRFGLGSMVVGLLLLWLIQALS' A
#
# COMPACT_ATOMS: atom_id res chain seq x y z
N MET A 1 2.50 15.47 17.24
CA MET A 1 2.86 15.03 15.87
C MET A 1 3.47 13.63 15.82
N SER A 2 4.28 13.21 16.80
CA SER A 2 4.85 11.85 16.86
C SER A 2 3.81 10.73 16.92
N ASP A 3 2.68 10.95 17.60
CA ASP A 3 1.64 9.93 17.82
C ASP A 3 0.96 9.50 16.52
N VAL A 4 0.80 10.44 15.58
CA VAL A 4 0.23 10.16 14.26
C VAL A 4 1.17 9.27 13.44
N LEU A 5 2.48 9.50 13.50
CA LEU A 5 3.47 8.66 12.81
C LEU A 5 3.48 7.23 13.38
N TRP A 6 3.48 7.09 14.71
CA TRP A 6 3.42 5.77 15.36
C TRP A 6 2.11 5.04 15.05
N THR A 7 0.99 5.76 15.00
CA THR A 7 -0.31 5.19 14.66
C THR A 7 -0.37 4.76 13.20
N ALA A 8 0.12 5.60 12.27
CA ALA A 8 0.19 5.26 10.86
C ALA A 8 1.09 4.03 10.63
N LEU A 9 2.24 3.95 11.30
CA LEU A 9 3.13 2.80 11.24
C LEU A 9 2.46 1.53 11.79
N ALA A 10 1.77 1.63 12.93
CA ALA A 10 1.04 0.50 13.50
C ALA A 10 -0.06 -0.01 12.56
N LEU A 11 -0.79 0.89 11.90
CA LEU A 11 -1.81 0.52 10.92
C LEU A 11 -1.20 -0.17 9.71
N VAL A 12 -0.08 0.34 9.16
CA VAL A 12 0.63 -0.31 8.05
C VAL A 12 1.01 -1.75 8.41
N LEU A 13 1.59 -1.97 9.59
CA LEU A 13 1.96 -3.30 10.06
C LEU A 13 0.75 -4.22 10.25
N VAL A 14 -0.36 -3.71 10.80
CA VAL A 14 -1.61 -4.47 10.95
C VAL A 14 -2.13 -4.88 9.58
N PHE A 15 -2.23 -3.96 8.62
CA PHE A 15 -2.74 -4.27 7.29
C PHE A 15 -1.83 -5.23 6.51
N GLU A 16 -0.51 -5.06 6.63
CA GLU A 16 0.48 -5.94 6.00
C GLU A 16 0.42 -7.36 6.56
N GLY A 17 0.19 -7.52 7.87
CA GLY A 17 0.00 -8.81 8.53
C GLY A 17 -1.40 -9.41 8.37
N LEU A 18 -2.43 -8.60 8.11
CA LEU A 18 -3.83 -9.04 8.05
C LEU A 18 -4.09 -10.02 6.90
N MET A 19 -3.65 -9.68 5.68
CA MET A 19 -3.83 -10.55 4.51
C MET A 19 -3.18 -11.94 4.68
N PRO A 20 -1.89 -12.05 5.04
CA PRO A 20 -1.25 -13.35 5.23
C PRO A 20 -1.84 -14.14 6.41
N ALA A 21 -2.34 -13.47 7.45
CA ALA A 21 -2.99 -14.14 8.58
C ALA A 21 -4.38 -14.69 8.25
N ILE A 22 -5.20 -13.96 7.49
CA ILE A 22 -6.57 -14.38 7.12
C ILE A 22 -6.55 -15.43 6.01
N ASN A 23 -5.74 -15.24 4.96
CA ASN A 23 -5.73 -16.16 3.81
C ASN A 23 -4.32 -16.30 3.20
N PRO A 24 -3.45 -17.13 3.79
CA PRO A 24 -2.07 -17.31 3.33
C PRO A 24 -1.99 -17.86 1.89
N GLY A 25 -2.96 -18.69 1.48
CA GLY A 25 -2.99 -19.26 0.13
C GLY A 25 -3.46 -18.26 -0.95
N GLY A 26 -4.38 -17.36 -0.62
CA GLY A 26 -4.74 -16.23 -1.48
C GLY A 26 -3.60 -15.23 -1.62
N TRP A 27 -2.96 -14.89 -0.50
CA TRP A 27 -1.80 -14.01 -0.46
C TRP A 27 -0.64 -14.53 -1.32
N ARG A 28 -0.25 -15.81 -1.17
CA ARG A 28 0.81 -16.42 -1.99
C ARG A 28 0.50 -16.37 -3.49
N ARG A 29 -0.73 -16.71 -3.89
CA ARG A 29 -1.13 -16.67 -5.31
C ARG A 29 -1.10 -15.25 -5.89
N MET A 30 -1.54 -14.26 -5.12
CA MET A 30 -1.44 -12.86 -5.53
C MET A 30 0.02 -12.42 -5.67
N PHE A 31 0.89 -12.84 -4.74
CA PHE A 31 2.32 -12.55 -4.79
C PHE A 31 2.99 -13.20 -6.00
N GLU A 32 2.67 -14.46 -6.30
CA GLU A 32 3.14 -15.16 -7.49
C GLU A 32 2.68 -14.49 -8.78
N GLN A 33 1.46 -13.94 -8.81
CA GLN A 33 0.99 -13.13 -9.95
C GLN A 33 1.76 -11.82 -10.05
N LEU A 34 2.00 -11.13 -8.93
CA LEU A 34 2.80 -9.90 -8.88
C LEU A 34 4.23 -10.12 -9.39
N MET A 35 4.84 -11.25 -9.06
CA MET A 35 6.18 -11.63 -9.55
C MET A 35 6.23 -11.94 -11.06
N ARG A 36 5.09 -12.10 -11.74
CA ARG A 36 5.02 -12.28 -13.19
C ARG A 36 4.98 -10.96 -13.96
N PHE A 37 4.76 -9.84 -13.29
CA PHE A 37 4.82 -8.53 -13.93
C PHE A 37 6.28 -8.16 -14.19
N ASP A 38 6.55 -7.58 -15.35
CA ASP A 38 7.88 -7.03 -15.64
C ASP A 38 8.18 -5.85 -14.70
N ASP A 39 9.46 -5.61 -14.40
CA ASP A 39 9.93 -4.51 -13.54
C ASP A 39 9.35 -3.14 -13.95
N GLU A 40 9.19 -2.93 -15.26
CA GLU A 40 8.57 -1.75 -15.86
C GLU A 40 7.11 -1.55 -15.41
N GLN A 41 6.34 -2.64 -15.35
CA GLN A 41 4.92 -2.62 -14.94
C GLN A 41 4.79 -2.38 -13.43
N ILE A 42 5.63 -3.04 -12.62
CA ILE A 42 5.68 -2.82 -11.17
C ILE A 42 6.02 -1.36 -10.88
N ARG A 43 7.02 -0.80 -11.58
CA ARG A 43 7.41 0.61 -11.43
C ARG A 43 6.28 1.57 -11.79
N ARG A 44 5.56 1.32 -12.90
CA ARG A 44 4.41 2.15 -13.29
C ARG A 44 3.27 2.07 -12.30
N PHE A 45 3.00 0.89 -11.75
CA PHE A 45 1.97 0.70 -10.72
C PHE A 45 2.33 1.45 -9.44
N GLY A 46 3.59 1.34 -8.99
CA GLY A 46 4.11 2.09 -7.85
C GLY A 46 4.08 3.61 -8.07
N LEU A 47 4.50 4.10 -9.24
CA LEU A 47 4.41 5.53 -9.57
C LEU A 47 2.96 6.01 -9.61
N GLY A 48 2.05 5.22 -10.19
CA GLY A 48 0.63 5.53 -10.21
C GLY A 48 0.02 5.62 -8.82
N SER A 49 0.32 4.67 -7.93
CA SER A 49 -0.17 4.69 -6.55
C SER A 49 0.40 5.86 -5.75
N MET A 50 1.67 6.22 -5.95
CA MET A 50 2.28 7.41 -5.34
C MET A 50 1.59 8.70 -5.80
N VAL A 51 1.33 8.86 -7.09
CA VAL A 51 0.63 10.04 -7.64
C VAL A 51 -0.79 10.13 -7.09
N VAL A 52 -1.53 9.02 -7.06
CA VAL A 52 -2.88 9.00 -6.48
C VAL A 52 -2.85 9.35 -4.99
N GLY A 53 -1.89 8.81 -4.23
CA GLY A 53 -1.70 9.14 -2.81
C GLY A 53 -1.41 10.62 -2.58
N LEU A 54 -0.54 11.22 -3.40
CA LEU A 54 -0.24 12.65 -3.36
C LEU A 54 -1.47 13.50 -3.67
N LEU A 55 -2.26 13.12 -4.69
CA LEU A 55 -3.50 13.83 -5.04
C LEU A 55 -4.53 13.75 -3.91
N LEU A 56 -4.68 12.59 -3.27
CA LEU A 56 -5.56 12.43 -2.12
C LEU A 56 -5.09 13.27 -0.93
N LEU A 57 -3.80 13.26 -0.62
CA LEU A 57 -3.24 14.10 0.44
C LEU A 57 -3.46 15.59 0.16
N TRP A 58 -3.22 16.01 -1.08
CA TRP A 58 -3.46 17.39 -1.50
C TRP A 58 -4.94 17.77 -1.38
N LEU A 59 -5.86 16.89 -1.81
CA LEU A 59 -7.29 17.12 -1.70
C LEU A 59 -7.76 17.22 -0.24
N ILE A 60 -7.29 16.31 0.63
CA ILE A 60 -7.62 16.33 2.06
C ILE A 60 -7.12 17.62 2.72
N GLN A 61 -5.88 18.03 2.42
CA GLN A 61 -5.34 19.28 2.95
C GLN A 61 -5.96 20.54 2.33
N ALA A 62 -6.45 20.48 1.10
CA ALA A 62 -7.13 21.60 0.44
C ALA A 62 -8.56 21.80 0.94
N LEU A 63 -9.22 20.74 1.43
CA LEU A 63 -10.56 20.80 2.01
C LEU A 63 -10.57 21.17 3.51
N SER A 64 -9.45 20.99 4.21
CA SER A 64 -9.28 21.29 5.65
C SER A 64 -8.83 22.73 5.89
#